data_AF-A0A2I1DHM9-F1
#
_entry.id   AF-A0A2I1DHM9-F1
#
_cell.length_a   1.000
_cell.length_b   1.000
_cell.length_c   1.000
_cell.angle_alpha   90.00
_cell.angle_beta   90.00
_cell.angle_gamma   90.00
#
_symmetry.space_group_name_H-M   'P 1'
#
loop_
_entity.id
_entity.type
_entity.pdbx_description
1 polymer ?
#
loop_
_entity_poly.entity_id
_entity_poly.type
_entity_poly.pdbx_seq_one_letter_code
_entity_poly.pdbx_strand_id
1 'polypeptide(L)'
;MPVKRAVIVALDPLLVRIETKLESLGQWHRAQSLRHHAATWRGKRRELHAWVQTLIEIDIRLREVVQRETFLLDQMRILTTKGEMRPPAAEELAQAVAWQEELDDPDIEYWRQERQTYVAESQCPWGPFLRGFFSYRQQQMWFLAEWLTADCAGRGGCCARGCGCCKRERSKTRAHRFGHCTTMCGCCQRRRGFQLTAQDRKLMQPPLNLVGVGDDTYSRGLLKGYIWGIPV
;
A
#
# COMPACT_ATOMS: atom_id res chain seq x y z
N MET A 1 3.08 31.79 4.27
CA MET A 1 4.10 32.80 4.62
C MET A 1 5.46 32.38 4.09
N PRO A 2 6.00 33.05 3.07
CA PRO A 2 7.28 32.69 2.43
C PRO A 2 8.48 32.76 3.38
N VAL A 3 8.48 33.68 4.35
CA VAL A 3 9.56 33.83 5.35
C VAL A 3 9.73 32.59 6.23
N LYS A 4 8.64 31.99 6.72
CA LYS A 4 8.68 30.75 7.51
C LYS A 4 9.28 29.59 6.71
N ARG A 5 8.95 29.48 5.43
CA ARG A 5 9.49 28.44 4.55
C ARG A 5 11.00 28.63 4.30
N ALA A 6 11.45 29.86 4.02
CA ALA A 6 12.87 30.15 3.79
C ALA A 6 13.73 29.82 5.02
N VAL A 7 13.26 30.19 6.22
CA VAL A 7 13.94 29.87 7.49
C VAL A 7 14.05 28.36 7.68
N ILE A 8 12.98 27.59 7.47
CA ILE A 8 13.01 26.14 7.62
C ILE A 8 13.92 25.47 6.59
N VAL A 9 13.95 25.97 5.34
CA VAL A 9 14.88 25.48 4.33
C VAL A 9 16.32 25.76 4.73
N ALA A 10 16.62 26.94 5.27
CA ALA A 10 17.95 27.29 5.77
C ALA A 10 18.38 26.42 6.97
N LEU A 11 17.43 26.01 7.81
CA LEU A 11 17.69 25.12 8.95
C LEU A 11 17.77 23.63 8.58
N ASP A 12 17.49 23.23 7.33
CA ASP A 12 17.46 21.80 6.95
C ASP A 12 18.74 21.03 7.26
N PRO A 13 19.97 21.58 7.05
CA PRO A 13 21.19 20.88 7.41
C PRO A 13 21.27 20.55 8.92
N LEU A 14 20.77 21.46 9.77
CA LEU A 14 20.72 21.23 11.21
C LEU A 14 19.64 20.18 11.55
N LEU A 15 18.46 20.28 10.95
CA LEU A 15 17.37 19.31 11.14
C LEU A 15 17.82 17.90 10.75
N VAL A 16 18.51 17.74 9.62
CA VAL A 16 19.08 16.45 9.18
C VAL A 16 20.07 15.90 10.21
N ARG A 17 20.98 16.73 10.75
CA ARG A 17 21.91 16.28 11.81
C ARG A 17 21.18 15.80 13.06
N ILE A 18 20.10 16.49 13.45
CA ILE A 18 19.26 16.08 14.58
C ILE A 18 18.53 14.77 14.26
N GLU A 19 17.94 14.63 13.07
CA GLU A 19 17.29 13.39 12.60
C GLU A 19 18.26 12.20 12.69
N THR A 20 19.47 12.33 12.13
CA THR A 20 20.50 11.28 12.17
C THR A 20 20.93 10.94 13.59
N LYS A 21 21.09 11.95 14.46
CA LYS A 21 21.42 11.70 15.87
C LYS A 21 20.30 10.94 16.57
N LEU A 22 19.04 11.32 16.35
CA LEU A 22 17.88 10.62 16.91
C LEU A 22 17.82 9.16 16.43
N GLU A 23 18.03 8.90 15.15
CA GLU A 23 18.09 7.54 14.61
C GLU A 23 19.23 6.72 15.23
N SER A 24 20.43 7.30 15.35
CA SER A 24 21.57 6.62 15.99
C SER A 24 21.35 6.27 17.46
N LEU A 25 20.42 6.97 18.13
CA LEU A 25 20.01 6.71 19.51
C LEU A 25 18.80 5.77 19.62
N GLY A 26 18.35 5.18 18.51
CA GLY A 26 17.14 4.35 18.46
C GLY A 26 15.83 5.13 18.61
N GLN A 27 15.87 6.48 18.57
CA GLN A 27 14.71 7.35 18.73
C GLN A 27 14.02 7.61 17.38
N TRP A 28 13.78 6.54 16.61
CA TRP A 28 13.24 6.62 15.25
C TRP A 28 11.91 7.39 15.17
N HIS A 29 10.96 7.13 16.09
CA HIS A 29 9.69 7.86 16.12
C HIS A 29 9.87 9.37 16.30
N ARG A 30 10.86 9.81 17.10
CA ARG A 30 11.15 11.26 17.26
C ARG A 30 11.76 11.84 16.00
N ALA A 31 12.67 11.13 15.33
CA ALA A 31 13.20 11.54 14.03
C ALA A 31 12.08 11.69 13.00
N GLN A 32 11.15 10.75 12.98
CA GLN A 32 10.03 10.73 12.06
C GLN A 32 9.01 11.83 12.36
N SER A 33 8.72 12.11 13.64
CA SER A 33 7.96 13.29 14.04
C SER A 33 8.65 14.58 13.58
N LEU A 34 9.97 14.72 13.74
CA LEU A 34 10.70 15.90 13.30
C LEU A 34 10.56 16.12 11.78
N ARG A 35 10.68 15.06 10.98
CA ARG A 35 10.47 15.12 9.53
C ARG A 35 9.05 15.54 9.16
N HIS A 36 8.04 15.01 9.85
CA HIS A 36 6.65 15.41 9.66
C HIS A 36 6.45 16.91 9.94
N HIS A 37 7.00 17.43 11.04
CA HIS A 37 6.94 18.86 11.37
C HIS A 37 7.70 19.70 10.33
N ALA A 38 8.91 19.32 9.95
CA ALA A 38 9.68 20.01 8.93
C ALA A 38 8.95 20.05 7.57
N ALA A 39 8.30 18.95 7.17
CA ALA A 39 7.50 18.89 5.94
C ALA A 39 6.27 19.80 6.00
N THR A 40 5.54 19.81 7.12
CA THR A 40 4.36 20.68 7.28
C THR A 40 4.74 22.17 7.30
N TRP A 41 5.86 22.54 7.94
CA TRP A 41 6.33 23.92 7.97
C TRP A 41 6.81 24.44 6.60
N ARG A 42 7.28 23.57 5.70
CA ARG A 42 7.71 23.95 4.33
C ARG A 42 6.56 24.37 3.41
N GLY A 43 5.30 24.02 3.72
CA GLY A 43 4.12 24.57 3.04
C GLY A 43 3.86 24.15 1.59
N LYS A 44 4.65 23.25 0.98
CA LYS A 44 4.39 22.69 -0.36
C LYS A 44 3.40 21.52 -0.32
N ARG A 45 2.19 21.76 0.19
CA ARG A 45 1.23 20.67 0.47
C ARG A 45 0.68 19.98 -0.79
N ARG A 46 0.31 20.74 -1.83
CA ARG A 46 -0.43 20.17 -2.99
C ARG A 46 0.40 19.22 -3.86
N GLU A 47 1.58 19.64 -4.31
CA GLU A 47 2.50 18.80 -5.10
C GLU A 47 2.86 17.52 -4.33
N LEU A 48 3.12 17.66 -3.03
CA LEU A 48 3.46 16.56 -2.14
C LEU A 48 2.30 15.58 -1.98
N HIS A 49 1.09 16.11 -1.76
CA HIS A 49 -0.11 15.31 -1.63
C HIS A 49 -0.43 14.55 -2.92
N ALA A 50 -0.21 15.17 -4.09
CA ALA A 50 -0.33 14.49 -5.37
C ALA A 50 0.68 13.34 -5.48
N TRP A 51 1.94 13.58 -5.11
CA TRP A 51 2.97 12.55 -5.08
C TRP A 51 2.61 11.37 -4.16
N VAL A 52 2.15 11.66 -2.94
CA VAL A 52 1.71 10.63 -1.99
C VAL A 52 0.55 9.83 -2.56
N GLN A 53 -0.43 10.52 -3.13
CA GLN A 53 -1.61 9.89 -3.68
C GLN A 53 -1.21 8.89 -4.76
N THR A 54 -0.35 9.31 -5.69
CA THR A 54 0.21 8.43 -6.72
C THR A 54 0.92 7.21 -6.12
N LEU A 55 1.76 7.38 -5.10
CA LEU A 55 2.43 6.24 -4.46
C LEU A 55 1.48 5.27 -3.76
N ILE A 56 0.45 5.77 -3.08
CA ILE A 56 -0.54 4.93 -2.41
C ILE A 56 -1.36 4.15 -3.43
N GLU A 57 -1.76 4.81 -4.52
CA GLU A 57 -2.50 4.18 -5.62
C GLU A 57 -1.65 3.07 -6.28
N ILE A 58 -0.37 3.32 -6.57
CA ILE A 58 0.55 2.31 -7.12
C ILE A 58 0.72 1.13 -6.15
N ASP A 59 0.95 1.39 -4.85
CA ASP A 59 1.08 0.33 -3.82
C ASP A 59 -0.20 -0.51 -3.69
N ILE A 60 -1.37 0.13 -3.79
CA ILE A 60 -2.66 -0.55 -3.87
C ILE A 60 -2.72 -1.45 -5.10
N ARG A 61 -2.36 -0.95 -6.30
CA ARG A 61 -2.42 -1.72 -7.55
C ARG A 61 -1.47 -2.91 -7.53
N LEU A 62 -0.24 -2.72 -7.07
CA LEU A 62 0.71 -3.83 -6.88
C LEU A 62 0.13 -4.92 -5.99
N ARG A 63 -0.51 -4.55 -4.87
CA ARG A 63 -1.19 -5.51 -3.99
C ARG A 63 -2.39 -6.17 -4.65
N GLU A 64 -3.16 -5.46 -5.48
CA GLU A 64 -4.25 -6.06 -6.25
C GLU A 64 -3.75 -7.14 -7.21
N VAL A 65 -2.71 -6.84 -7.99
CA VAL A 65 -2.08 -7.78 -8.92
C VAL A 65 -1.60 -9.02 -8.18
N VAL A 66 -0.79 -8.85 -7.13
CA VAL A 66 -0.25 -9.98 -6.33
C VAL A 66 -1.39 -10.79 -5.69
N GLN A 67 -2.43 -10.13 -5.18
CA GLN A 67 -3.55 -10.83 -4.54
C GLN A 67 -4.40 -11.61 -5.54
N ARG A 68 -4.58 -11.08 -6.75
CA ARG A 68 -5.30 -11.76 -7.83
C ARG A 68 -4.50 -12.94 -8.36
N GLU A 69 -3.22 -12.74 -8.69
CA GLU A 69 -2.31 -13.80 -9.10
C GLU A 69 -2.29 -14.94 -8.08
N THR A 70 -2.10 -14.63 -6.80
CA THR A 70 -2.10 -15.63 -5.72
C THR A 70 -3.43 -16.38 -5.65
N PHE A 71 -4.56 -15.69 -5.83
CA PHE A 71 -5.88 -16.32 -5.83
C PHE A 71 -6.03 -17.30 -7.01
N LEU A 72 -5.66 -16.89 -8.22
CA LEU A 72 -5.77 -17.72 -9.43
C LEU A 72 -4.90 -18.98 -9.29
N LEU A 73 -3.64 -18.83 -8.89
CA LEU A 73 -2.74 -19.95 -8.63
C LEU A 73 -3.28 -20.90 -7.56
N ASP A 74 -3.84 -20.35 -6.46
CA ASP A 74 -4.48 -21.16 -5.42
C ASP A 74 -5.69 -21.93 -5.98
N GLN A 75 -6.51 -21.32 -6.83
CA GLN A 75 -7.67 -22.00 -7.42
C GLN A 75 -7.27 -23.09 -8.40
N MET A 76 -6.29 -22.84 -9.27
CA MET A 76 -5.74 -23.85 -10.18
C MET A 76 -5.18 -25.04 -9.41
N ARG A 77 -4.39 -24.79 -8.36
CA ARG A 77 -3.87 -25.85 -7.49
C ARG A 77 -5.00 -26.69 -6.86
N ILE A 78 -6.07 -26.05 -6.39
CA ILE A 78 -7.24 -26.76 -5.85
C ILE A 78 -7.91 -27.63 -6.92
N LEU A 79 -8.07 -27.13 -8.15
CA LEU A 79 -8.62 -27.92 -9.26
C LEU A 79 -7.72 -29.10 -9.63
N THR A 80 -6.40 -28.92 -9.68
CA THR A 80 -5.46 -30.01 -9.93
C THR A 80 -5.59 -31.12 -8.89
N THR A 81 -5.59 -30.77 -7.59
CA THR A 81 -5.77 -31.76 -6.52
C THR A 81 -7.14 -32.45 -6.57
N LYS A 82 -8.20 -31.74 -6.98
CA LYS A 82 -9.51 -32.39 -7.22
C LYS A 82 -9.47 -33.34 -8.41
N GLY A 83 -8.75 -32.97 -9.46
CA GLY A 83 -8.52 -33.77 -10.68
C GLY A 83 -7.91 -35.14 -10.40
N GLU A 84 -7.04 -35.22 -9.40
CA GLU A 84 -6.44 -36.48 -8.92
C GLU A 84 -7.47 -37.43 -8.31
N MET A 85 -8.56 -36.90 -7.74
CA MET A 85 -9.63 -37.69 -7.11
C MET A 85 -10.81 -37.97 -8.06
N ARG A 86 -11.12 -37.03 -8.97
CA ARG A 86 -12.17 -37.19 -9.98
C ARG A 86 -11.85 -36.41 -11.24
N PRO A 87 -12.35 -36.84 -12.42
CA PRO A 87 -12.29 -36.02 -13.62
C PRO A 87 -12.93 -34.64 -13.39
N PRO A 88 -12.28 -33.55 -13.84
CA PRO A 88 -12.87 -32.21 -13.79
C PRO A 88 -14.13 -32.13 -14.64
N ALA A 89 -15.12 -31.37 -14.17
CA ALA A 89 -16.30 -31.04 -14.98
C ALA A 89 -15.91 -30.09 -16.13
N ALA A 90 -16.71 -30.07 -17.21
CA ALA A 90 -16.47 -29.16 -18.34
C ALA A 90 -16.38 -27.69 -17.92
N GLU A 91 -17.20 -27.28 -16.95
CA GLU A 91 -17.19 -25.93 -16.38
C GLU A 91 -15.89 -25.63 -15.61
N GLU A 92 -15.35 -26.62 -14.89
CA GLU A 92 -14.09 -26.48 -14.16
C GLU A 92 -12.90 -26.34 -15.13
N LEU A 93 -12.94 -27.07 -16.26
CA LEU A 93 -11.94 -26.95 -17.33
C LEU A 93 -12.01 -25.58 -18.01
N ALA A 94 -13.21 -25.14 -18.40
CA ALA A 94 -13.40 -23.82 -19.00
C ALA A 94 -12.92 -22.70 -18.07
N GLN A 95 -13.23 -22.82 -16.77
CA GLN A 95 -12.79 -21.85 -15.78
C GLN A 95 -11.27 -21.86 -15.56
N ALA A 96 -10.63 -23.03 -15.61
CA ALA A 96 -9.18 -23.16 -15.53
C ALA A 96 -8.48 -22.51 -16.72
N VAL A 97 -9.01 -22.68 -17.94
CA VAL A 97 -8.51 -21.99 -19.14
C VAL A 97 -8.62 -20.48 -18.97
N ALA A 98 -9.79 -19.98 -18.55
CA ALA A 98 -9.98 -18.54 -18.31
C ALA A 98 -9.02 -17.98 -17.24
N TRP A 99 -8.74 -18.74 -16.17
CA TRP A 99 -7.74 -18.32 -15.17
C TRP A 99 -6.32 -18.33 -15.71
N GLN A 100 -5.98 -19.29 -16.57
CA GLN A 100 -4.67 -19.35 -17.20
C GLN A 100 -4.45 -18.16 -18.14
N GLU A 101 -5.45 -17.78 -18.93
CA GLU A 101 -5.41 -16.59 -19.77
C GLU A 101 -5.28 -15.30 -18.92
N GLU A 102 -5.99 -15.23 -17.79
CA GLU A 102 -5.88 -14.10 -16.87
C GLU A 102 -4.51 -14.02 -16.18
N LEU A 103 -3.75 -15.11 -16.09
CA LEU A 103 -2.41 -15.12 -15.46
C LEU A 103 -1.31 -14.52 -16.34
N ASP A 104 -1.54 -14.32 -17.64
CA ASP A 104 -0.56 -13.70 -18.53
C ASP A 104 -0.47 -12.16 -18.36
N ASP A 105 -1.57 -11.52 -17.94
CA ASP A 105 -1.67 -10.06 -17.74
C ASP A 105 -0.95 -9.54 -16.46
N PRO A 106 -0.99 -10.24 -15.30
CA PRO A 106 -0.31 -9.86 -14.07
C PRO A 106 1.18 -9.56 -14.21
N ASP A 107 1.92 -10.26 -15.06
CA ASP A 107 3.36 -10.00 -15.23
C ASP A 107 3.63 -8.61 -15.83
N ILE A 108 2.89 -8.29 -16.89
CA ILE A 108 3.01 -7.01 -17.59
C ILE A 108 2.56 -5.88 -16.67
N GLU A 109 1.41 -6.04 -16.00
CA GLU A 109 0.88 -5.01 -15.12
C GLU A 109 1.77 -4.82 -13.89
N TYR A 110 2.25 -5.90 -13.27
CA TYR A 110 3.19 -5.81 -12.15
C TYR A 110 4.46 -5.07 -12.55
N TRP A 111 5.05 -5.40 -13.71
CA TRP A 111 6.23 -4.72 -14.23
C TRP A 111 5.97 -3.22 -14.43
N ARG A 112 4.84 -2.84 -15.04
CA ARG A 112 4.45 -1.43 -15.23
C ARG A 112 4.35 -0.69 -13.90
N GLN A 113 3.70 -1.28 -12.91
CA GLN A 113 3.54 -0.67 -11.60
C GLN A 113 4.88 -0.51 -10.85
N GLU A 114 5.81 -1.46 -11.01
CA GLU A 114 7.18 -1.29 -10.48
C GLU A 114 7.93 -0.15 -11.17
N ARG A 115 7.78 0.01 -12.50
CA ARG A 115 8.37 1.15 -13.21
C ARG A 115 7.75 2.47 -12.76
N GLN A 116 6.43 2.51 -12.56
CA GLN A 116 5.75 3.69 -12.04
C GLN A 116 6.20 4.04 -10.61
N THR A 117 6.43 3.02 -9.76
CA THR A 117 7.00 3.22 -8.42
C THR A 117 8.36 3.92 -8.52
N TYR A 118 9.26 3.37 -9.35
CA TYR A 118 10.58 3.97 -9.57
C TYR A 118 10.51 5.42 -10.09
N VAL A 119 9.64 5.69 -11.06
CA VAL A 119 9.44 7.05 -11.61
C VAL A 119 8.93 7.99 -10.52
N ALA A 120 7.90 7.59 -9.76
CA ALA A 120 7.35 8.41 -8.69
C ALA A 120 8.41 8.70 -7.62
N GLU A 121 9.15 7.69 -7.16
CA GLU A 121 10.20 7.85 -6.15
C GLU A 121 11.35 8.75 -6.62
N SER A 122 11.81 8.58 -7.86
CA SER A 122 12.93 9.36 -8.43
C SER A 122 12.58 10.83 -8.72
N GLN A 123 11.30 11.13 -8.96
CA GLN A 123 10.84 12.49 -9.23
C GLN A 123 10.50 13.29 -7.96
N CYS A 124 10.49 12.65 -6.78
CA CYS A 124 10.21 13.35 -5.54
C CYS A 124 11.36 14.30 -5.18
N PRO A 125 11.10 15.60 -4.92
CA PRO A 125 12.15 16.50 -4.46
C PRO A 125 12.74 16.04 -3.14
N TRP A 126 14.07 16.07 -3.03
CA TRP A 126 14.74 15.74 -1.79
C TRP A 126 14.28 16.66 -0.64
N GLY A 127 13.99 16.07 0.51
CA GLY A 127 13.49 16.80 1.66
C GLY A 127 12.97 15.87 2.77
N PRO A 128 12.41 16.45 3.84
CA PRO A 128 11.96 15.69 5.01
C PRO A 128 10.89 14.65 4.66
N PHE A 129 10.12 14.89 3.60
CA PHE A 129 9.11 13.95 3.15
C PHE A 129 9.69 12.67 2.57
N LEU A 130 10.60 12.81 1.60
CA LEU A 130 11.26 11.68 0.96
C LEU A 130 12.12 10.91 1.97
N ARG A 131 12.81 11.62 2.88
CA ARG A 131 13.54 11.01 4.00
C ARG A 131 12.60 10.23 4.91
N GLY A 132 11.44 10.80 5.26
CA GLY A 132 10.42 10.15 6.08
C GLY A 132 9.88 8.88 5.43
N PHE A 133 9.51 8.97 4.16
CA PHE A 133 9.02 7.85 3.36
C PHE A 133 10.04 6.71 3.31
N PHE A 134 11.28 6.96 2.88
CA PHE A 134 12.29 5.90 2.76
C PHE A 134 12.68 5.30 4.11
N SER A 135 12.87 6.14 5.13
CA SER A 135 13.17 5.67 6.50
C SER A 135 12.06 4.78 7.03
N TYR A 136 10.80 5.09 6.71
CA TYR A 136 9.67 4.25 7.12
C TYR A 136 9.53 2.97 6.30
N ARG A 137 9.73 3.02 4.98
CA ARG A 137 9.68 1.83 4.11
C ARG A 137 10.76 0.80 4.42
N GLN A 138 11.87 1.21 5.04
CA GLN A 138 12.90 0.32 5.55
C GLN A 138 12.51 -0.39 6.85
N GLN A 139 11.50 0.09 7.58
CA GLN A 139 11.02 -0.59 8.78
C GLN A 139 10.35 -1.90 8.39
N GLN A 140 10.71 -2.97 9.10
CA GLN A 140 10.03 -4.25 8.95
C GLN A 140 8.55 -4.06 9.23
N MET A 141 7.71 -4.65 8.38
CA MET A 141 6.25 -4.64 8.56
C MET A 141 5.63 -3.23 8.61
N TRP A 142 6.21 -2.22 7.93
CA TRP A 142 5.64 -0.86 7.81
C TRP A 142 4.14 -0.88 7.40
N PHE A 143 3.75 -1.87 6.61
CA PHE A 143 2.37 -2.02 6.15
C PHE A 143 1.40 -2.41 7.28
N LEU A 144 1.88 -2.78 8.47
CA LEU A 144 1.08 -3.08 9.66
C LEU A 144 0.95 -1.91 10.64
N ALA A 145 1.24 -0.67 10.21
CA ALA A 145 0.93 0.50 11.01
C ALA A 145 -0.49 0.45 11.58
N GLU A 146 -0.68 0.99 12.78
CA GLU A 146 -1.94 0.96 13.51
C GLU A 146 -3.11 1.42 12.64
N TRP A 147 -2.95 2.58 11.98
CA TRP A 147 -4.00 3.11 11.10
C TRP A 147 -4.28 2.18 9.91
N LEU A 148 -3.26 1.66 9.22
CA LEU A 148 -3.44 0.77 8.06
C LEU A 148 -4.15 -0.53 8.45
N THR A 149 -3.85 -1.03 9.64
CA THR A 149 -4.51 -2.19 10.23
C THR A 149 -5.97 -1.90 10.57
N ALA A 150 -6.24 -0.76 11.20
CA ALA A 150 -7.58 -0.30 11.55
C ALA A 150 -8.44 -0.06 10.30
N ASP A 151 -7.87 0.53 9.25
CA ASP A 151 -8.51 0.72 7.96
C ASP A 151 -8.87 -0.61 7.29
N CYS A 152 -7.92 -1.53 7.23
CA CYS A 152 -8.19 -2.86 6.71
C CYS A 152 -9.33 -3.54 7.50
N ALA A 153 -9.37 -3.37 8.82
CA ALA A 153 -10.46 -3.89 9.64
C ALA A 153 -11.81 -3.18 9.37
N GLY A 154 -11.82 -1.84 9.35
CA GLY A 154 -13.00 -1.02 9.13
C GLY A 154 -13.67 -1.23 7.77
N ARG A 155 -12.89 -1.54 6.74
CA ARG A 155 -13.37 -1.91 5.39
C ARG A 155 -13.86 -3.37 5.30
N GLY A 156 -13.99 -4.07 6.43
CA GLY A 156 -14.41 -5.47 6.49
C GLY A 156 -13.34 -6.45 5.99
N GLY A 157 -12.06 -6.08 6.07
CA GLY A 157 -10.94 -6.86 5.58
C GLY A 157 -10.47 -7.98 6.51
N CYS A 158 -9.35 -8.62 6.14
CA CYS A 158 -8.78 -9.74 6.91
C CYS A 158 -8.39 -9.36 8.35
N CYS A 159 -8.00 -8.09 8.60
CA CYS A 159 -7.58 -7.66 9.94
C CYS A 159 -8.71 -7.71 10.98
N ALA A 160 -9.96 -7.44 10.58
CA ALA A 160 -11.12 -7.57 11.48
C ALA A 160 -11.42 -9.05 11.85
N ARG A 161 -11.02 -9.99 11.00
CA ARG A 161 -11.34 -11.42 11.16
C ARG A 161 -10.24 -12.25 11.80
N GLY A 162 -9.05 -11.69 11.98
CA GLY A 162 -7.91 -12.41 12.55
C GLY A 162 -7.37 -13.57 11.69
N CYS A 163 -7.70 -13.66 10.39
CA CYS A 163 -7.27 -14.79 9.55
C CYS A 163 -5.77 -14.78 9.17
N GLY A 164 -4.98 -13.82 9.67
CA GLY A 164 -3.53 -13.73 9.45
C GLY A 164 -3.08 -13.35 8.03
N CYS A 165 -4.01 -13.26 7.07
CA CYS A 165 -3.71 -13.11 5.64
C CYS A 165 -2.86 -11.87 5.30
N CYS A 166 -2.97 -10.78 6.08
CA CYS A 166 -2.25 -9.53 5.86
C CYS A 166 -0.79 -9.56 6.31
N LYS A 167 -0.43 -10.48 7.22
CA LYS A 167 0.94 -10.63 7.75
C LYS A 167 1.72 -11.71 7.00
N ARG A 168 1.02 -12.62 6.33
CA ARG A 168 1.59 -13.76 5.61
C ARG A 168 2.14 -13.32 4.26
N GLU A 169 3.27 -13.91 3.88
CA GLU A 169 3.83 -13.83 2.53
C GLU A 169 2.84 -14.43 1.51
N ARG A 170 2.46 -13.66 0.50
CA ARG A 170 1.48 -14.07 -0.52
C ARG A 170 2.13 -14.67 -1.75
N SER A 171 3.28 -14.15 -2.14
CA SER A 171 4.03 -14.59 -3.30
C SER A 171 5.49 -14.76 -2.92
N LYS A 172 6.13 -15.81 -3.45
CA LYS A 172 7.57 -16.02 -3.29
C LYS A 172 8.40 -15.26 -4.32
N THR A 173 7.78 -14.85 -5.42
CA THR A 173 8.45 -14.28 -6.60
C THR A 173 8.29 -12.75 -6.67
N ARG A 174 7.22 -12.19 -6.12
CA ARG A 174 6.93 -10.75 -6.18
C ARG A 174 7.56 -10.02 -5.00
N ALA A 175 8.13 -8.85 -5.22
CA ALA A 175 8.68 -8.01 -4.15
C ALA A 175 7.57 -7.50 -3.21
N HIS A 176 6.41 -7.12 -3.76
CA HIS A 176 5.24 -6.64 -3.01
C HIS A 176 4.37 -7.77 -2.47
N ARG A 177 5.01 -8.74 -1.80
CA ARG A 177 4.39 -9.99 -1.31
C ARG A 177 3.65 -9.87 0.02
N PHE A 178 3.74 -8.74 0.71
CA PHE A 178 3.06 -8.49 1.97
C PHE A 178 2.08 -7.32 1.85
N GLY A 179 1.07 -7.29 2.75
CA GLY A 179 0.17 -6.14 2.86
C GLY A 179 -1.29 -6.47 3.11
N HIS A 180 -2.05 -5.41 3.38
CA HIS A 180 -3.48 -5.49 3.62
C HIS A 180 -4.27 -5.92 2.40
N CYS A 181 -5.45 -6.50 2.64
CA CYS A 181 -6.32 -6.93 1.56
C CYS A 181 -6.86 -5.73 0.76
N THR A 182 -6.91 -5.93 -0.56
CA THR A 182 -7.63 -5.09 -1.50
C THR A 182 -8.92 -5.79 -1.90
N THR A 183 -9.62 -5.23 -2.89
CA THR A 183 -10.80 -5.85 -3.50
C THR A 183 -10.51 -7.22 -4.14
N MET A 184 -9.24 -7.49 -4.48
CA MET A 184 -8.78 -8.72 -5.13
C MET A 184 -8.33 -9.83 -4.16
N CYS A 185 -8.49 -9.63 -2.85
CA CYS A 185 -8.08 -10.63 -1.86
C CYS A 185 -8.93 -11.90 -1.92
N GLY A 186 -8.35 -13.02 -2.36
CA GLY A 186 -9.01 -14.31 -2.41
C GLY A 186 -9.63 -14.79 -1.09
N CYS A 187 -9.00 -14.48 0.06
CA CYS A 187 -9.58 -14.79 1.38
C CYS A 187 -10.86 -13.99 1.66
N CYS A 188 -10.86 -12.70 1.32
CA CYS A 188 -12.05 -11.85 1.45
C CYS A 188 -13.15 -12.29 0.47
N GLN A 189 -12.78 -12.62 -0.77
CA GLN A 189 -13.72 -13.09 -1.79
C GLN A 189 -14.40 -14.39 -1.35
N ARG A 190 -13.64 -15.40 -0.90
CA ARG A 190 -14.21 -16.66 -0.38
C ARG A 190 -15.13 -16.45 0.81
N ARG A 191 -14.75 -15.56 1.74
CA ARG A 191 -15.58 -15.26 2.91
C ARG A 191 -16.89 -14.57 2.54
N ARG A 192 -16.83 -13.66 1.56
CA ARG A 192 -17.97 -12.87 1.13
C ARG A 192 -18.94 -13.69 0.26
N GLY A 193 -18.43 -14.61 -0.55
CA GLY A 193 -19.26 -15.57 -1.31
C GLY A 193 -19.90 -15.02 -2.59
N PHE A 194 -19.60 -13.78 -2.99
CA PHE A 194 -20.08 -13.18 -4.23
C PHE A 194 -18.98 -12.35 -4.93
N GLN A 195 -19.19 -11.86 -6.15
CA GLN A 195 -18.26 -10.96 -6.84
C GLN A 195 -18.58 -9.50 -6.53
N LEU A 196 -17.57 -8.62 -6.40
CA LEU A 196 -17.82 -7.19 -6.16
C LEU A 196 -18.24 -6.52 -7.47
N THR A 197 -19.36 -5.79 -7.44
CA THR A 197 -19.69 -4.81 -8.48
C THR A 197 -18.72 -3.63 -8.43
N ALA A 198 -18.72 -2.78 -9.46
CA ALA A 198 -17.92 -1.56 -9.46
C ALA A 198 -18.26 -0.64 -8.26
N GLN A 199 -19.52 -0.62 -7.83
CA GLN A 199 -19.95 0.17 -6.68
C GLN A 199 -19.43 -0.42 -5.37
N ASP A 200 -19.47 -1.74 -5.20
CA ASP A 200 -18.96 -2.39 -3.99
C ASP A 200 -17.45 -2.20 -3.83
N ARG A 201 -16.71 -2.17 -4.96
CA ARG A 201 -15.26 -1.88 -4.93
C ARG A 201 -14.96 -0.49 -4.38
N LYS A 202 -15.77 0.51 -4.72
CA LYS A 202 -15.63 1.88 -4.18
C LYS A 202 -15.93 1.95 -2.68
N LEU A 203 -16.85 1.11 -2.18
CA LEU A 203 -17.15 1.04 -0.75
C LEU A 203 -16.05 0.31 0.03
N MET A 204 -15.53 -0.79 -0.51
CA MET A 204 -14.44 -1.56 0.12
C MET A 204 -13.08 -0.85 0.03
N GLN A 205 -12.95 0.11 -0.88
CA GLN A 205 -11.72 0.87 -1.08
C GLN A 205 -12.08 2.33 -1.38
N PRO A 206 -12.37 3.11 -0.31
CA PRO A 206 -12.81 4.49 -0.44
C PRO A 206 -11.82 5.33 -1.27
N PRO A 207 -12.33 6.30 -2.06
CA PRO A 207 -11.50 7.12 -2.91
C PRO A 207 -10.50 7.92 -2.07
N LEU A 208 -9.24 7.90 -2.51
CA LEU A 208 -8.18 8.73 -1.93
C LEU A 208 -8.23 10.12 -2.56
N ASN A 209 -8.27 11.16 -1.73
CA ASN A 209 -8.30 12.54 -2.20
C ASN A 209 -7.39 13.43 -1.36
N LEU A 210 -6.10 13.44 -1.66
CA LEU A 210 -5.13 14.30 -0.97
C LEU A 210 -5.01 15.69 -1.61
N VAL A 211 -5.48 15.86 -2.86
CA VAL A 211 -5.29 17.07 -3.68
C VAL A 211 -6.53 17.96 -3.73
N GLY A 212 -7.71 17.42 -3.45
CA GLY A 212 -9.00 18.11 -3.54
C GLY A 212 -9.37 18.97 -2.31
N VAL A 213 -10.63 19.42 -2.30
CA VAL A 213 -11.15 20.47 -1.39
C VAL A 213 -11.45 19.97 0.04
N GLY A 214 -11.25 18.68 0.34
CA GLY A 214 -11.57 18.09 1.64
C GLY A 214 -10.35 17.54 2.34
N ASP A 215 -10.07 18.04 3.54
CA ASP A 215 -9.13 17.45 4.49
C ASP A 215 -9.79 16.25 5.21
N ASP A 216 -10.15 15.22 4.45
CA ASP A 216 -10.91 14.10 4.99
C ASP A 216 -10.04 13.20 5.88
N THR A 217 -10.64 12.66 6.94
CA THR A 217 -9.94 11.89 7.97
C THR A 217 -9.33 10.60 7.42
N TYR A 218 -9.94 10.01 6.38
CA TYR A 218 -9.46 8.80 5.74
C TYR A 218 -8.18 9.06 4.94
N SER A 219 -8.19 10.04 4.04
CA SER A 219 -7.02 10.41 3.23
C SER A 219 -5.85 10.86 4.12
N ARG A 220 -6.09 11.67 5.16
CA ARG A 220 -5.05 12.05 6.14
C ARG A 220 -4.47 10.85 6.86
N GLY A 221 -5.33 9.91 7.25
CA GLY A 221 -4.96 8.66 7.90
C GLY A 221 -4.05 7.81 7.03
N LEU A 222 -4.42 7.64 5.76
CA LEU A 222 -3.60 6.97 4.75
C LEU A 222 -2.25 7.67 4.56
N LEU A 223 -2.21 8.99 4.41
CA LEU A 223 -0.96 9.75 4.29
C LEU A 223 -0.04 9.51 5.50
N LYS A 224 -0.58 9.58 6.72
CA LYS A 224 0.18 9.28 7.94
C LYS A 224 0.69 7.84 7.96
N GLY A 225 -0.19 6.88 7.65
CA GLY A 225 0.11 5.46 7.65
C GLY A 225 1.12 5.04 6.58
N TYR A 226 1.19 5.73 5.44
CA TYR A 226 2.07 5.39 4.31
C TYR A 226 3.43 6.09 4.34
N ILE A 227 3.50 7.29 4.90
CA ILE A 227 4.70 8.12 4.86
C ILE A 227 5.38 8.17 6.22
N TRP A 228 4.59 8.32 7.27
CA TRP A 228 5.12 8.70 8.58
C TRP A 228 5.20 7.53 9.54
N GLY A 229 4.24 6.59 9.56
CA GLY A 229 4.28 5.49 10.53
C GLY A 229 4.28 5.95 11.99
N ILE A 230 3.85 7.18 12.23
CA ILE A 230 3.67 7.76 13.57
C ILE A 230 2.23 7.47 14.04
N PRO A 231 2.01 7.23 15.35
CA PRO A 231 0.67 7.09 15.90
C PRO A 231 -0.20 8.30 15.53
N VAL A 232 -1.49 8.05 15.30
CA VAL A 232 -2.43 9.06 14.79
C VAL A 232 -3.00 9.91 15.89
#